data_AF-A0A645HF59-F1
#
_entry.id   AF-A0A645HF59-F1
#
_cell.length_a   1.000
_cell.length_b   1.000
_cell.length_c   1.000
_cell.angle_alpha   90.00
_cell.angle_beta   90.00
_cell.angle_gamma   90.00
#
_symmetry.space_group_name_H-M   'P 1'
#
loop_
_entity.id
_entity.type
_entity.pdbx_description
1 polymer ?
#
loop_
_entity_poly.entity_id
_entity_poly.type
_entity_poly.pdbx_seq_one_letter_code
_entity_poly.pdbx_strand_id
1 'polypeptide(L)'
;MDTLLNSDLYALAAEKNIILPLNLYDHSMLHMSTSSFLGRAQHAEWDSGQVGWIYATPEDIEKEYGSLTPESYEKAEVLLKAEVECYDYYLSGQCYGFRLYENGEETESCWGFLGSFSDLTKEIASQSLPESHWDMVDHLHEVSDTVTRYKDYEDLMEDLEGMEV
;
A
#
# COMPACT_ATOMS: atom_id res chain seq x y z
N MET A 1 -31.06 32.66 4.00
CA MET A 1 -30.99 31.18 4.02
C MET A 1 -29.73 30.91 4.81
N ASP A 2 -29.86 30.48 6.07
CA ASP A 2 -28.70 30.20 6.91
C ASP A 2 -27.97 28.99 6.34
N THR A 3 -26.84 29.22 5.69
CA THR A 3 -25.96 28.18 5.17
C THR A 3 -25.08 27.68 6.30
N LEU A 4 -25.21 26.41 6.65
CA LEU A 4 -24.29 25.72 7.56
C LEU A 4 -22.86 25.77 7.01
N LEU A 5 -21.87 25.95 7.89
CA LEU A 5 -20.47 25.87 7.49
C LEU A 5 -20.11 24.40 7.22
N ASN A 6 -19.10 24.17 6.37
CA ASN A 6 -18.62 22.81 6.10
C ASN A 6 -18.17 22.07 7.38
N SER A 7 -17.66 22.81 8.37
CA SER A 7 -17.32 22.26 9.68
C SER A 7 -18.54 21.71 10.43
N ASP A 8 -19.68 22.38 10.32
CA ASP A 8 -20.91 21.98 10.99
C ASP A 8 -21.51 20.75 10.29
N LEU A 9 -21.46 20.74 8.95
CA LEU A 9 -21.86 19.57 8.16
C LEU A 9 -20.99 18.34 8.46
N TYR A 10 -19.67 18.55 8.60
CA TYR A 10 -18.74 17.48 8.99
C TYR A 10 -19.05 16.95 10.39
N ALA A 11 -19.25 17.84 11.37
CA ALA A 11 -19.57 17.43 12.74
C ALA A 11 -20.87 16.61 12.81
N LEU A 12 -21.90 17.01 12.05
CA LEU A 12 -23.15 16.27 11.94
C LEU A 12 -22.95 14.89 11.28
N ALA A 13 -22.12 14.80 10.24
CA ALA A 13 -21.83 13.53 9.58
C ALA A 13 -21.00 12.59 10.48
N ALA A 14 -20.02 13.12 11.19
CA ALA A 14 -19.13 12.36 12.07
C ALA A 14 -19.81 11.89 13.37
N GLU A 15 -21.04 12.34 13.67
CA GLU A 15 -21.79 11.87 14.85
C GLU A 15 -22.11 10.37 14.78
N LYS A 16 -22.33 9.85 13.58
CA LYS A 16 -22.71 8.45 13.35
C LYS A 16 -21.72 7.67 12.47
N ASN A 17 -20.94 8.36 11.66
CA ASN A 17 -20.06 7.73 10.69
C ASN A 17 -18.61 7.84 11.13
N ILE A 18 -17.80 6.86 10.78
CA ILE A 18 -16.34 7.01 10.80
C ILE A 18 -15.98 7.76 9.53
N ILE A 19 -15.31 8.90 9.64
CA ILE A 19 -14.89 9.72 8.49
C ILE A 19 -13.42 10.10 8.70
N LEU A 20 -12.57 9.69 7.76
CA LEU A 20 -11.13 9.95 7.79
C LEU A 20 -10.71 10.80 6.58
N PRO A 21 -9.89 11.85 6.77
CA PRO A 21 -9.46 12.72 5.67
C PRO A 21 -8.43 12.00 4.80
N LEU A 22 -8.59 12.04 3.48
CA LEU A 22 -7.57 11.57 2.55
C LEU A 22 -6.62 12.72 2.22
N ASN A 23 -5.37 12.60 2.62
CA ASN A 23 -4.31 13.56 2.33
C ASN A 23 -3.38 12.96 1.28
N LEU A 24 -3.07 13.73 0.24
CA LEU A 24 -2.11 13.36 -0.80
C LEU A 24 -0.83 14.19 -0.60
N TYR A 25 0.32 13.56 -0.77
CA TYR A 25 1.63 14.19 -0.89
C TYR A 25 2.22 13.86 -2.27
N ASP A 26 2.57 14.90 -3.03
CA ASP A 26 3.06 14.82 -4.40
C ASP A 26 4.47 15.42 -4.50
N HIS A 27 5.48 14.58 -4.28
CA HIS A 27 6.88 15.01 -4.33
C HIS A 27 7.76 13.95 -5.00
N SER A 28 7.71 13.88 -6.33
CA SER A 28 8.37 12.86 -7.19
C SER A 28 7.77 11.46 -7.10
N MET A 29 7.29 11.05 -5.93
CA MET A 29 6.41 9.90 -5.71
C MET A 29 5.12 10.38 -5.05
N LEU A 30 4.03 9.69 -5.34
CA LEU A 30 2.74 9.97 -4.74
C LEU A 30 2.59 9.16 -3.46
N HIS A 31 2.12 9.81 -2.40
CA HIS A 31 1.75 9.16 -1.15
C HIS A 31 0.38 9.59 -0.66
N MET A 32 -0.36 8.66 -0.05
CA MET A 32 -1.69 8.88 0.51
C MET A 32 -1.69 8.52 2.00
N SER A 33 -2.40 9.30 2.82
CA SER A 33 -2.55 9.00 4.24
C SER A 33 -3.86 9.55 4.80
N THR A 34 -4.41 8.84 5.80
CA THR A 34 -5.53 9.36 6.60
C THR A 34 -5.13 10.49 7.56
N SER A 35 -3.85 10.85 7.59
CA SER A 35 -3.26 11.87 8.47
C SER A 35 -2.50 12.90 7.65
N SER A 36 -2.47 14.16 8.11
CA SER A 36 -1.78 15.25 7.41
C SER A 36 -0.28 14.97 7.25
N PHE A 37 0.30 15.40 6.13
CA PHE A 37 1.74 15.39 5.86
C PHE A 37 2.46 16.66 6.33
N LEU A 38 1.72 17.71 6.73
CA LEU A 38 2.30 18.96 7.23
C LEU A 38 3.26 18.70 8.40
N GLY A 39 4.40 19.37 8.40
CA GLY A 39 5.47 19.17 9.37
C GLY A 39 6.25 17.85 9.27
N ARG A 40 5.89 16.91 8.38
CA ARG A 40 6.67 15.66 8.19
C ARG A 40 7.93 15.88 7.34
N ALA A 41 7.87 16.82 6.41
CA ALA A 41 8.99 17.24 5.57
C ALA A 41 8.85 18.73 5.24
N GLN A 42 9.96 19.40 4.94
CA GLN A 42 9.92 20.82 4.54
C GLN A 42 8.99 21.04 3.33
N HIS A 43 8.95 20.06 2.42
CA HIS A 43 8.24 20.17 1.14
C HIS A 43 6.74 19.94 1.27
N ALA A 44 6.33 19.20 2.32
CA ALA A 44 4.93 18.87 2.54
C ALA A 44 4.04 20.11 2.74
N GLU A 45 4.61 21.25 3.15
CA GLU A 45 3.87 22.51 3.29
C GLU A 45 3.30 23.05 1.96
N TRP A 46 3.85 22.64 0.82
CA TRP A 46 3.40 23.06 -0.52
C TRP A 46 3.01 21.88 -1.42
N ASP A 47 3.61 20.71 -1.19
CA ASP A 47 3.41 19.50 -1.99
C ASP A 47 2.36 18.56 -1.37
N SER A 48 1.63 18.97 -0.32
CA SER A 48 0.57 18.14 0.27
C SER A 48 -0.73 18.88 0.52
N GLY A 49 -1.83 18.12 0.57
CA GLY A 49 -3.15 18.65 0.92
C GLY A 49 -4.21 17.58 1.06
N GLN A 50 -5.32 17.94 1.69
CA GLN A 50 -6.50 17.07 1.75
C GLN A 50 -7.20 17.04 0.40
N VAL A 51 -7.39 15.84 -0.16
CA VAL A 51 -8.00 15.61 -1.47
C VAL A 51 -9.36 14.91 -1.41
N GLY A 52 -9.74 14.40 -0.23
CA GLY A 52 -11.03 13.74 -0.07
C GLY A 52 -11.28 13.19 1.32
N TRP A 53 -12.17 12.21 1.39
CA TRP A 53 -12.56 11.48 2.59
C TRP A 53 -12.79 10.01 2.26
N ILE A 54 -12.49 9.15 3.22
CA ILE A 54 -12.95 7.75 3.25
C ILE A 54 -13.84 7.60 4.48
N TYR A 55 -14.90 6.81 4.39
CA TYR A 55 -15.88 6.70 5.47
C TYR A 55 -16.54 5.32 5.54
N ALA A 56 -17.06 5.02 6.73
CA ALA A 56 -17.94 3.87 6.97
C ALA A 56 -19.18 4.32 7.73
N THR A 57 -20.35 3.86 7.26
CA THR A 57 -21.64 4.13 7.91
C THR A 57 -21.96 3.07 8.97
N PRO A 58 -22.83 3.34 9.96
CA PRO A 58 -23.32 2.30 10.86
C PRO A 58 -23.89 1.09 10.11
N GLU A 59 -24.60 1.31 9.01
CA GLU A 59 -25.16 0.24 8.20
C GLU A 59 -24.07 -0.66 7.60
N ASP A 60 -22.97 -0.07 7.13
CA ASP A 60 -21.82 -0.81 6.59
C ASP A 60 -21.06 -1.56 7.71
N ILE A 61 -20.89 -0.93 8.87
CA ILE A 61 -20.24 -1.54 10.04
C ILE A 61 -21.04 -2.73 10.56
N GLU A 62 -22.37 -2.58 10.69
CA GLU A 62 -23.25 -3.67 11.11
C GLU A 62 -23.27 -4.81 10.08
N LYS A 63 -23.23 -4.48 8.79
CA LYS A 63 -23.17 -5.49 7.72
C LYS A 63 -21.87 -6.29 7.76
N GLU A 64 -20.73 -5.64 8.00
CA GLU A 64 -19.41 -6.28 8.00
C GLU A 64 -19.15 -7.08 9.28
N TYR A 65 -19.46 -6.51 10.45
CA TYR A 65 -19.10 -7.09 11.74
C TYR A 65 -20.29 -7.68 12.52
N GLY A 66 -21.51 -7.56 11.99
CA GLY A 66 -22.73 -8.11 12.57
C GLY A 66 -23.25 -7.40 13.83
N SER A 67 -22.56 -6.36 14.31
CA SER A 67 -22.97 -5.60 15.50
C SER A 67 -22.35 -4.21 15.55
N LEU A 68 -23.00 -3.28 16.26
CA LEU A 68 -22.53 -1.91 16.46
C LEU A 68 -21.89 -1.73 17.84
N THR A 69 -20.78 -2.44 18.07
CA THR A 69 -20.00 -2.36 19.32
C THR A 69 -18.79 -1.43 19.15
N PRO A 70 -18.22 -0.87 20.24
CA PRO A 70 -16.98 -0.09 20.16
C PRO A 70 -15.84 -0.83 19.44
N GLU A 71 -15.74 -2.15 19.62
CA GLU A 71 -14.78 -3.01 18.90
C GLU A 71 -15.04 -3.04 17.39
N SER A 72 -16.30 -3.06 16.96
CA SER A 72 -16.64 -3.05 15.53
C SER A 72 -16.30 -1.71 14.88
N TYR A 73 -16.48 -0.59 15.60
CA TYR A 73 -16.05 0.72 15.13
C TYR A 73 -14.51 0.82 15.07
N GLU A 74 -13.79 0.29 16.05
CA GLU A 74 -12.32 0.24 16.02
C GLU A 74 -11.80 -0.59 14.85
N LYS A 75 -12.37 -1.78 14.62
CA LYS A 75 -12.03 -2.62 13.46
C LYS A 75 -12.33 -1.92 12.13
N ALA A 76 -13.47 -1.24 12.02
CA ALA A 76 -13.82 -0.47 10.85
C ALA A 76 -12.81 0.67 10.60
N GLU A 77 -12.44 1.44 11.63
CA GLU A 77 -11.44 2.50 11.49
C GLU A 77 -10.07 1.96 11.07
N VAL A 78 -9.64 0.83 11.66
CA VAL A 78 -8.41 0.13 11.26
C VAL A 78 -8.49 -0.32 9.80
N LEU A 79 -9.61 -0.88 9.38
CA LEU A 79 -9.82 -1.32 7.99
C LEU A 79 -9.73 -0.14 7.01
N LEU A 80 -10.40 0.98 7.29
CA LEU A 80 -10.32 2.18 6.43
C LEU A 80 -8.89 2.70 6.30
N LYS A 81 -8.10 2.68 7.38
CA LYS A 81 -6.68 3.05 7.33
C LYS A 81 -5.86 2.07 6.49
N ALA A 82 -6.12 0.77 6.63
CA ALA A 82 -5.45 -0.28 5.87
C ALA A 82 -5.77 -0.20 4.36
N GLU A 83 -6.99 0.15 3.97
CA GLU A 83 -7.34 0.38 2.56
C GLU A 83 -6.56 1.56 1.96
N VAL A 84 -6.41 2.65 2.72
CA VAL A 84 -5.61 3.81 2.31
C VAL A 84 -4.13 3.48 2.21
N GLU A 85 -3.60 2.70 3.16
CA GLU A 85 -2.22 2.22 3.14
C GLU A 85 -1.96 1.28 1.95
N CYS A 86 -2.89 0.37 1.63
CA CYS A 86 -2.81 -0.47 0.45
C CYS A 86 -2.74 0.36 -0.85
N TYR A 87 -3.52 1.43 -0.94
CA TYR A 87 -3.45 2.35 -2.08
C TYR A 87 -2.16 3.19 -2.08
N ASP A 88 -1.63 3.57 -0.91
CA ASP A 88 -0.33 4.22 -0.78
C ASP A 88 0.82 3.34 -1.31
N TYR A 89 0.79 2.03 -1.03
CA TYR A 89 1.76 1.10 -1.63
C TYR A 89 1.72 1.14 -3.15
N TYR A 90 0.53 1.15 -3.74
CA TYR A 90 0.38 1.28 -5.18
C TYR A 90 0.93 2.61 -5.72
N LEU A 91 0.58 3.73 -5.09
CA LEU A 91 1.01 5.07 -5.50
C LEU A 91 2.52 5.28 -5.38
N SER A 92 3.14 4.69 -4.36
CA SER A 92 4.58 4.78 -4.08
C SER A 92 5.40 3.75 -4.86
N GLY A 93 4.77 2.89 -5.66
CA GLY A 93 5.45 1.86 -6.44
C GLY A 93 5.94 0.67 -5.64
N GLN A 94 5.46 0.49 -4.41
CA GLN A 94 5.70 -0.69 -3.56
C GLN A 94 4.86 -1.89 -4.03
N CYS A 95 5.03 -2.23 -5.31
CA CYS A 95 4.33 -3.26 -6.05
C CYS A 95 5.35 -4.26 -6.58
N TYR A 96 5.27 -5.50 -6.11
CA TYR A 96 6.32 -6.47 -6.34
C TYR A 96 5.77 -7.78 -6.91
N GLY A 97 6.71 -8.57 -7.44
CA GLY A 97 6.52 -9.93 -7.88
C GLY A 97 7.87 -10.60 -8.07
N PHE A 98 7.86 -11.90 -8.27
CA PHE A 98 9.06 -12.68 -8.49
C PHE A 98 8.89 -13.62 -9.70
N ARG A 99 10.01 -14.06 -10.24
CA ARG A 99 10.12 -15.10 -11.28
C ARG A 99 11.14 -16.13 -10.81
N LEU A 100 10.79 -17.41 -10.90
CA LEU A 100 11.68 -18.53 -10.62
C LEU A 100 12.14 -19.16 -11.93
N TYR A 101 13.41 -19.53 -11.97
CA TYR A 101 14.02 -20.17 -13.12
C TYR A 101 14.68 -21.48 -12.69
N GLU A 102 14.52 -22.51 -13.52
CA GLU A 102 15.25 -23.77 -13.40
C GLU A 102 15.95 -24.03 -14.74
N ASN A 103 17.28 -24.15 -14.72
CA ASN A 103 18.11 -24.34 -15.92
C ASN A 103 17.88 -23.28 -17.03
N GLY A 104 17.61 -22.03 -16.64
CA GLY A 104 17.38 -20.91 -17.56
C GLY A 104 15.95 -20.81 -18.13
N GLU A 105 15.06 -21.75 -17.79
CA GLU A 105 13.64 -21.70 -18.15
C GLU A 105 12.81 -21.17 -16.97
N GLU A 106 11.90 -20.22 -17.23
CA GLU A 106 10.96 -19.74 -16.21
C GLU A 106 10.01 -20.88 -15.81
N THR A 107 10.01 -21.25 -14.54
CA THR A 107 9.15 -22.31 -14.00
C THR A 107 7.91 -21.74 -13.30
N GLU A 108 8.03 -20.57 -12.69
CA GLU A 108 6.94 -19.92 -11.95
C GLU A 108 7.11 -18.41 -11.94
N SER A 109 6.00 -17.69 -11.99
CA SER A 109 5.97 -16.25 -11.75
C SER A 109 4.71 -15.86 -10.98
N CYS A 110 4.88 -15.01 -9.96
CA CYS A 110 3.79 -14.55 -9.12
C CYS A 110 3.96 -13.05 -8.83
N TRP A 111 2.87 -12.31 -8.94
CA TRP A 111 2.82 -10.84 -8.85
C TRP A 111 1.63 -10.39 -8.00
N GLY A 112 1.60 -9.10 -7.66
CA GLY A 112 0.49 -8.49 -6.94
C GLY A 112 0.73 -8.35 -5.44
N PHE A 113 1.98 -8.51 -5.01
CA PHE A 113 2.37 -8.23 -3.64
C PHE A 113 2.49 -6.71 -3.44
N LEU A 114 1.83 -6.19 -2.42
CA LEU A 114 1.83 -4.79 -2.03
C LEU A 114 2.33 -4.67 -0.60
N GLY A 115 3.29 -3.77 -0.36
CA GLY A 115 3.82 -3.56 0.98
C GLY A 115 5.31 -3.27 0.99
N SER A 116 5.91 -3.13 2.17
CA SER A 116 7.35 -2.93 2.27
C SER A 116 8.11 -4.14 1.70
N PHE A 117 9.27 -3.90 1.09
CA PHE A 117 10.13 -4.98 0.57
C PHE A 117 10.48 -6.03 1.64
N SER A 118 10.61 -5.64 2.92
CA SER A 118 10.88 -6.59 4.01
C SER A 118 9.69 -7.49 4.35
N ASP A 119 8.46 -7.01 4.15
CA ASP A 119 7.27 -7.81 4.44
C ASP A 119 6.94 -8.70 3.25
N LEU A 120 7.16 -8.20 2.03
CA LEU A 120 7.14 -8.98 0.79
C LEU A 120 8.00 -10.25 0.90
N THR A 121 9.27 -10.14 1.29
CA THR A 121 10.18 -11.31 1.28
C THR A 121 9.68 -12.42 2.21
N LYS A 122 9.11 -12.04 3.37
CA LYS A 122 8.49 -12.99 4.30
C LYS A 122 7.22 -13.61 3.70
N GLU A 123 6.42 -12.79 3.01
CA GLU A 123 5.20 -13.25 2.35
C GLU A 123 5.50 -14.25 1.22
N ILE A 124 6.44 -13.93 0.33
CA ILE A 124 6.88 -14.81 -0.75
C ILE A 124 7.39 -16.14 -0.19
N ALA A 125 8.29 -16.08 0.80
CA ALA A 125 8.83 -17.28 1.43
C ALA A 125 7.69 -18.17 1.95
N SER A 126 6.85 -17.62 2.83
CA SER A 126 5.82 -18.41 3.52
C SER A 126 4.68 -18.89 2.63
N GLN A 127 4.29 -18.14 1.60
CA GLN A 127 3.10 -18.45 0.79
C GLN A 127 3.41 -19.09 -0.56
N SER A 128 4.59 -18.81 -1.13
CA SER A 128 4.90 -19.18 -2.52
C SER A 128 6.04 -20.20 -2.64
N LEU A 129 6.89 -20.35 -1.61
CA LEU A 129 8.04 -21.25 -1.66
C LEU A 129 7.88 -22.43 -0.68
N PRO A 130 8.38 -23.63 -1.04
CA PRO A 130 8.55 -24.71 -0.08
C PRO A 130 9.45 -24.27 1.09
N GLU A 131 9.19 -24.77 2.30
CA GLU A 131 9.96 -24.43 3.51
C GLU A 131 11.47 -24.63 3.34
N SER A 132 11.88 -25.61 2.54
CA SER A 132 13.30 -25.89 2.25
C SER A 132 13.99 -24.88 1.34
N HIS A 133 13.26 -23.91 0.80
CA HIS A 133 13.74 -22.90 -0.16
C HIS A 133 13.40 -21.47 0.27
N TRP A 134 13.00 -21.27 1.53
CA TRP A 134 12.70 -19.92 2.03
C TRP A 134 13.91 -18.98 1.96
N ASP A 135 15.13 -19.52 2.01
CA ASP A 135 16.38 -18.78 1.85
C ASP A 135 16.54 -18.14 0.47
N MET A 136 15.80 -18.59 -0.55
CA MET A 136 15.84 -17.98 -1.89
C MET A 136 15.42 -16.50 -1.88
N VAL A 137 14.59 -16.07 -0.93
CA VAL A 137 14.16 -14.67 -0.86
C VAL A 137 15.29 -13.73 -0.44
N ASP A 138 16.35 -14.25 0.18
CA ASP A 138 17.54 -13.46 0.55
C ASP A 138 18.34 -13.01 -0.68
N HIS A 139 18.08 -13.62 -1.84
CA HIS A 139 18.67 -13.28 -3.13
C HIS A 139 17.79 -12.34 -3.97
N LEU A 140 16.63 -11.91 -3.47
CA LEU A 140 15.81 -10.94 -4.18
C LEU A 140 16.45 -9.56 -4.11
N HIS A 141 16.56 -8.92 -5.27
CA HIS A 141 17.03 -7.54 -5.40
C HIS A 141 15.89 -6.64 -5.86
N GLU A 142 15.68 -5.54 -5.15
CA GLU A 142 14.76 -4.50 -5.60
C GLU A 142 15.34 -3.81 -6.84
N VAL A 143 14.61 -3.84 -7.94
CA VAL A 143 14.98 -3.15 -9.18
C VAL A 143 14.15 -1.86 -9.26
N SER A 144 14.79 -0.70 -9.17
CA SER A 144 14.11 0.62 -9.09
C SER A 144 13.53 1.13 -10.42
N ASP A 145 13.62 0.32 -11.46
CA ASP A 145 13.16 0.63 -12.80
C ASP A 145 11.62 0.46 -12.89
N THR A 146 10.89 1.57 -13.00
CA THR A 146 9.42 1.59 -13.23
C THR A 146 9.02 1.14 -14.63
N VAL A 147 9.97 0.87 -15.52
CA VAL A 147 9.75 0.15 -16.76
C VAL A 147 9.79 -1.33 -16.42
N THR A 148 8.66 -2.01 -16.60
CA THR A 148 8.66 -3.46 -16.75
C THR A 148 9.50 -3.81 -17.97
N ARG A 149 10.82 -3.95 -17.79
CA ARG A 149 11.68 -4.50 -18.83
C ARG A 149 11.38 -5.98 -18.87
N TYR A 150 10.82 -6.43 -19.98
CA TYR A 150 10.76 -7.85 -20.28
C TYR A 150 12.18 -8.29 -20.62
N LYS A 151 13.00 -8.49 -19.57
CA LYS A 151 14.32 -9.08 -19.67
C LYS A 151 14.16 -10.59 -19.67
N ASP A 152 14.79 -11.23 -20.64
CA ASP A 152 14.94 -12.68 -20.61
C ASP A 152 16.02 -13.06 -19.58
N TYR A 153 16.26 -14.36 -19.43
CA TYR A 153 17.18 -14.88 -18.42
C TYR A 153 18.60 -14.34 -18.60
N GLU A 154 19.08 -14.24 -19.84
CA GLU A 154 20.44 -13.76 -20.14
C GLU A 154 20.59 -12.28 -19.77
N ASP A 155 19.61 -11.44 -20.15
CA ASP A 155 19.60 -10.02 -19.78
C ASP A 155 19.56 -9.80 -18.25
N LEU A 156 18.89 -10.69 -17.51
CA LEU A 156 18.84 -10.66 -16.04
C LEU A 156 20.17 -11.08 -15.41
N MET A 157 20.78 -12.14 -15.94
CA MET A 157 22.08 -12.62 -15.48
C MET A 157 23.19 -11.61 -15.75
N GLU A 158 23.21 -10.96 -16.92
CA GLU A 158 24.17 -9.89 -17.23
C GLU A 158 24.06 -8.70 -16.27
N ASP A 159 22.84 -8.30 -15.91
CA ASP A 159 22.61 -7.24 -14.92
C ASP A 159 23.12 -7.65 -13.53
N LEU A 160 22.81 -8.87 -13.08
CA LEU A 160 23.24 -9.39 -11.79
C LEU A 160 24.77 -9.48 -11.70
N GLU A 161 25.42 -10.00 -12.75
CA GLU A 161 26.88 -10.03 -12.85
C GLU A 161 27.50 -8.62 -12.84
N GLY A 162 26.81 -7.63 -13.43
CA GLY A 162 27.22 -6.22 -13.41
C GLY A 162 27.04 -5.51 -12.06
N MET A 163 26.21 -6.06 -11.17
CA MET A 163 25.96 -5.53 -9.82
C MET A 163 26.96 -6.03 -8.77
N GLU A 164 27.73 -7.10 -9.04
CA GLU A 164 28.77 -7.65 -8.14
C GLU A 164 30.10 -6.84 -8.14
N VAL A 165 30.12 -5.58 -8.59
CA VAL A 165 31.33 -4.71 -8.67
C VAL A 165 31.40 -3.67 -7.56
#